data_AF-A0A848WFA9-F1
#
_entry.id   AF-A0A848WFA9-F1
#
_cell.length_a   1.000
_cell.length_b   1.000
_cell.length_c   1.000
_cell.angle_alpha   90.00
_cell.angle_beta   90.00
_cell.angle_gamma   90.00
#
_symmetry.space_group_name_H-M   'P 1'
#
loop_
_entity.id
_entity.type
_entity.pdbx_description
1 polymer ?
#
loop_
_entity_poly.entity_id
_entity_poly.type
_entity_poly.pdbx_seq_one_letter_code
_entity_poly.pdbx_strand_id
1 'polypeptide(L)'
;MLRKKTNGVARRSQRTGLMSEMAEKSVDRRSFLRGSGLAIGGLAAISATGGTVTQATAQTAANTAVDLVKSGCTHCSGGCTVVAEVSNGVWVGQEPGWDSP
;
A
#
# COMPACT_ATOMS: atom_id res chain seq x y z
N MET A 1 -52.04 -8.65 -41.61
CA MET A 1 -52.43 -8.63 -40.19
C MET A 1 -51.18 -8.45 -39.34
N LEU A 2 -50.98 -7.27 -38.72
CA LEU A 2 -49.81 -7.01 -37.87
C LEU A 2 -49.99 -7.69 -36.50
N ARG A 3 -49.00 -8.48 -36.09
CA ARG A 3 -48.98 -9.13 -34.77
C ARG A 3 -48.53 -8.15 -33.68
N LYS A 4 -49.28 -8.13 -32.58
CA LYS A 4 -49.12 -7.27 -31.40
C LYS A 4 -47.74 -7.45 -30.76
N LYS A 5 -47.01 -6.35 -30.54
CA LYS A 5 -45.76 -6.36 -29.75
C LYS A 5 -46.11 -6.24 -28.26
N THR A 6 -45.78 -7.26 -27.50
CA THR A 6 -45.93 -7.32 -26.03
C THR A 6 -44.91 -6.38 -25.38
N ASN A 7 -45.39 -5.41 -24.59
CA ASN A 7 -44.53 -4.62 -23.71
C ASN A 7 -44.16 -5.46 -22.49
N GLY A 8 -42.96 -6.05 -22.50
CA GLY A 8 -42.38 -6.66 -21.31
C GLY A 8 -41.94 -5.56 -20.36
N VAL A 9 -42.66 -5.37 -19.26
CA VAL A 9 -42.19 -4.55 -18.15
C VAL A 9 -41.08 -5.35 -17.48
N ALA A 10 -39.83 -4.86 -17.56
CA ALA A 10 -38.75 -5.46 -16.80
C ALA A 10 -39.09 -5.34 -15.31
N ARG A 11 -39.41 -6.47 -14.66
CA ARG A 11 -39.42 -6.59 -13.20
C ARG A 11 -37.98 -6.34 -12.76
N ARG A 12 -37.62 -5.08 -12.52
CA ARG A 12 -36.34 -4.73 -11.91
C ARG A 12 -36.33 -5.40 -10.56
N SER A 13 -35.41 -6.35 -10.36
CA SER A 13 -35.14 -6.86 -9.04
C SER A 13 -34.69 -5.66 -8.21
N GLN A 14 -35.56 -5.21 -7.30
CA GLN A 14 -35.14 -4.33 -6.22
C GLN A 14 -34.25 -5.17 -5.30
N ARG A 15 -33.02 -5.44 -5.76
CA ARG A 15 -31.91 -5.73 -4.88
C ARG A 15 -31.48 -4.38 -4.35
N THR A 16 -32.26 -3.82 -3.42
CA THR A 16 -31.70 -2.86 -2.46
C THR A 16 -30.51 -3.59 -1.86
N GLY A 17 -29.31 -3.17 -2.26
CA GLY A 17 -28.10 -3.83 -1.82
C GLY A 17 -28.10 -3.79 -0.29
N LEU A 18 -27.63 -4.86 0.36
CA LEU A 18 -27.42 -4.89 1.81
C LEU A 18 -26.66 -3.63 2.30
N MET A 19 -25.84 -3.05 1.42
CA MET A 19 -25.12 -1.78 1.59
C MET A 19 -26.05 -0.56 1.73
N SER A 20 -27.16 -0.49 1.00
CA SER A 20 -28.16 0.59 1.12
C SER A 20 -28.96 0.48 2.42
N GLU A 21 -29.30 -0.74 2.85
CA GLU A 21 -30.01 -0.96 4.12
C GLU A 21 -29.14 -0.68 5.35
N MET A 22 -27.82 -0.93 5.25
CA MET A 22 -26.85 -0.50 6.26
C MET A 22 -26.65 1.01 6.27
N ALA A 23 -26.72 1.68 5.11
CA ALA A 23 -26.59 3.13 4.99
C ALA A 23 -27.80 3.89 5.54
N GLU A 24 -29.01 3.32 5.47
CA GLU A 24 -30.23 3.92 6.04
C GLU A 24 -30.43 3.63 7.53
N LYS A 25 -29.62 2.74 8.13
CA LYS A 25 -29.73 2.40 9.55
C LYS A 25 -29.08 3.49 10.40
N SER A 26 -29.88 4.21 11.17
CA SER A 26 -29.37 5.15 12.17
C SER A 26 -28.53 4.40 13.22
N VAL A 27 -27.29 4.84 13.42
CA VAL A 27 -26.38 4.23 14.39
C VAL A 27 -26.68 4.79 15.77
N ASP A 28 -27.30 4.00 16.64
CA ASP A 28 -27.49 4.37 18.05
C ASP A 28 -26.14 4.45 18.80
N ARG A 29 -26.03 5.36 19.78
CA ARG A 29 -24.80 5.55 20.58
C ARG A 29 -24.29 4.23 21.15
N ARG A 30 -25.17 3.35 21.62
CA ARG A 30 -24.77 2.06 22.21
C ARG A 30 -24.22 1.10 21.15
N SER A 31 -24.77 1.11 19.94
CA SER A 31 -24.25 0.33 18.82
C SER A 31 -22.88 0.83 18.39
N PHE A 32 -22.70 2.16 18.33
CA PHE A 32 -21.41 2.78 18.01
C PHE A 32 -20.35 2.42 19.06
N LEU A 33 -20.64 2.61 20.34
CA LEU A 33 -19.69 2.31 21.42
C LEU A 33 -19.32 0.82 21.48
N ARG A 34 -20.28 -0.09 21.25
CA ARG A 34 -20.00 -1.53 21.18
C ARG A 34 -19.15 -1.89 19.95
N GLY A 35 -19.45 -1.32 18.79
CA GLY A 35 -18.69 -1.53 17.55
C GLY A 35 -17.25 -1.03 17.69
N SER A 36 -17.07 0.20 18.18
CA SER A 36 -15.75 0.81 18.39
C SER A 36 -14.94 0.07 19.47
N GLY A 37 -15.57 -0.36 20.56
CA GLY A 37 -14.91 -1.14 21.61
C GLY A 37 -14.42 -2.51 21.12
N LEU A 38 -15.20 -3.21 20.30
CA LEU A 38 -14.79 -4.48 19.69
C LEU A 38 -13.67 -4.29 18.65
N ALA A 39 -13.74 -3.23 17.84
CA ALA A 39 -12.71 -2.92 16.85
C ALA A 39 -11.36 -2.60 17.51
N ILE A 40 -11.36 -1.69 18.50
CA ILE A 40 -10.15 -1.30 19.24
C ILE A 40 -9.63 -2.47 20.09
N GLY A 41 -10.52 -3.16 20.80
CA GLY A 41 -10.17 -4.33 21.61
C GLY A 41 -9.61 -5.49 20.79
N GLY A 42 -10.14 -5.72 19.58
CA GLY A 42 -9.64 -6.73 18.66
C GLY A 42 -8.24 -6.41 18.13
N LEU A 43 -8.00 -5.15 17.72
CA LEU A 43 -6.67 -4.70 17.30
C LEU A 43 -5.65 -4.77 18.44
N ALA A 44 -6.05 -4.35 19.65
CA ALA A 44 -5.21 -4.46 20.84
C ALA A 44 -4.88 -5.92 21.18
N ALA A 45 -5.84 -6.84 21.08
CA ALA A 45 -5.60 -8.27 21.29
C ALA A 45 -4.60 -8.83 20.27
N ILE A 46 -4.72 -8.49 18.98
CA ILE A 46 -3.75 -8.88 17.94
C ILE A 46 -2.35 -8.34 18.26
N SER A 47 -2.25 -7.09 18.74
CA SER A 47 -0.96 -6.52 19.14
C SER A 47 -0.38 -7.20 20.39
N ALA A 48 -1.23 -7.64 21.32
CA ALA A 48 -0.82 -8.31 22.56
C ALA A 48 -0.44 -9.78 22.35
N THR A 49 -0.98 -10.46 21.33
CA THR A 49 -0.65 -11.87 21.02
C THR A 49 0.63 -12.06 20.21
N GLY A 50 1.48 -11.04 20.13
CA GLY A 50 2.83 -11.19 19.58
C GLY A 50 2.86 -11.13 18.06
N GLY A 51 2.85 -9.90 17.53
CA GLY A 51 3.57 -9.65 16.29
C GLY A 51 5.06 -9.79 16.58
N THR A 52 5.60 -11.00 16.47
CA THR A 52 7.05 -11.22 16.47
C THR A 52 7.60 -10.66 15.17
N VAL A 53 7.76 -9.33 15.12
CA VAL A 53 8.64 -8.73 14.14
C VAL A 53 9.99 -9.36 14.41
N THR A 54 10.51 -10.09 13.43
CA THR A 54 11.82 -10.73 13.53
C THR A 54 12.81 -9.64 13.91
N GLN A 55 13.53 -9.82 15.02
CA GLN A 55 14.52 -8.85 15.45
C GLN A 55 15.52 -8.70 14.30
N ALA A 56 15.54 -7.51 13.68
CA ALA A 56 16.48 -7.23 12.62
C ALA A 56 17.88 -7.30 13.24
N THR A 57 18.61 -8.36 12.93
CA THR A 57 20.05 -8.36 13.14
C THR A 57 20.59 -7.23 12.28
N ALA A 58 21.33 -6.29 12.89
CA ALA A 58 22.07 -5.32 12.11
C ALA A 58 22.88 -6.12 11.10
N GLN A 59 22.59 -5.95 9.80
CA GLN A 59 23.41 -6.54 8.76
C GLN A 59 24.82 -6.06 9.07
N THR A 60 25.69 -6.98 9.53
CA THR A 60 27.13 -6.74 9.50
C THR A 60 27.37 -6.30 8.08
N ALA A 61 27.84 -5.06 7.89
CA ALA A 61 28.16 -4.52 6.58
C ALA A 61 28.87 -5.63 5.83
N ALA A 62 28.16 -6.24 4.89
CA ALA A 62 28.66 -7.45 4.31
C ALA A 62 29.95 -7.00 3.63
N ASN A 63 31.07 -7.67 3.89
CA ASN A 63 32.28 -7.58 3.06
C ASN A 63 31.99 -8.14 1.64
N THR A 64 30.76 -7.99 1.16
CA THR A 64 30.43 -8.08 -0.24
C THR A 64 31.17 -6.93 -0.89
N ALA A 65 31.99 -7.22 -1.89
CA ALA A 65 32.61 -6.19 -2.72
C ALA A 65 31.48 -5.28 -3.24
N VAL A 66 31.41 -4.07 -2.70
CA VAL A 66 30.57 -3.00 -3.24
C VAL A 66 31.43 -2.34 -4.30
N ASP A 67 30.97 -2.43 -5.55
CA ASP A 67 31.63 -1.78 -6.66
C ASP A 67 31.19 -0.31 -6.70
N LEU A 68 32.16 0.60 -6.67
CA LEU A 68 31.93 2.02 -6.81
C LEU A 68 31.98 2.39 -8.30
N VAL A 69 30.83 2.71 -8.89
CA VAL A 69 30.70 3.04 -10.32
C VAL A 69 30.39 4.52 -10.49
N LYS A 70 31.27 5.26 -11.18
CA LYS A 70 31.01 6.68 -11.51
C LYS A 70 29.92 6.75 -12.59
N SER A 71 28.84 7.48 -12.30
CA SER A 71 27.68 7.66 -13.19
C SER A 71 27.20 9.13 -13.18
N GLY A 72 26.28 9.49 -14.09
CA GLY A 72 25.72 10.83 -14.18
C GLY A 72 24.26 10.86 -13.70
N CYS A 73 23.89 11.87 -12.90
CA CYS A 73 22.52 12.06 -12.44
C CYS A 73 21.66 12.66 -13.57
N THR A 74 20.55 11.99 -13.92
CA THR A 74 19.64 12.38 -15.00
C THR A 74 18.49 13.28 -14.53
N HIS A 75 18.49 13.72 -13.27
CA HIS A 75 17.34 14.36 -12.65
C HIS A 75 17.07 15.79 -13.13
N CYS A 76 18.12 16.57 -13.42
CA CYS A 76 18.00 18.02 -13.62
C CYS A 76 18.66 18.55 -14.88
N SER A 77 18.97 17.72 -15.88
CA SER A 77 19.73 18.04 -17.11
C SER A 77 21.18 18.51 -16.91
N GLY A 78 21.53 19.03 -15.73
CA GLY A 78 22.89 19.45 -15.38
C GLY A 78 23.90 18.31 -15.22
N GLY A 79 23.44 17.07 -15.15
CA GLY A 79 24.32 15.89 -15.27
C GLY A 79 25.34 15.76 -14.15
N CYS A 80 25.02 16.18 -12.92
CA CYS A 80 25.96 16.11 -11.79
C CYS A 80 26.52 14.69 -11.63
N THR A 81 27.82 14.57 -11.39
CA THR A 81 28.46 13.26 -11.19
C THR A 81 28.07 12.67 -9.85
N VAL A 82 27.79 11.38 -9.89
CA VAL A 82 27.41 10.59 -8.73
C VAL A 82 28.17 9.27 -8.75
N VAL A 83 28.59 8.80 -7.59
CA VAL A 83 29.21 7.49 -7.41
C VAL A 83 28.11 6.55 -6.95
N ALA A 84 27.83 5.54 -7.77
CA ALA A 84 26.87 4.50 -7.48
C ALA A 84 27.54 3.38 -6.69
N GLU A 85 26.96 3.03 -5.54
CA GLU A 85 27.29 1.80 -4.84
C GLU A 85 26.51 0.65 -5.46
N VAL A 86 27.21 -0.32 -6.05
CA VAL A 86 26.62 -1.49 -6.71
C VAL A 86 27.00 -2.75 -5.93
N SER A 87 26.01 -3.50 -5.48
CA SER A 87 26.19 -4.79 -4.82
C SER A 87 25.54 -5.89 -5.63
N ASN A 88 26.32 -6.90 -6.06
CA ASN A 88 25.84 -8.01 -6.91
C ASN A 88 25.11 -7.52 -8.18
N GLY A 89 25.59 -6.44 -8.80
CA GLY A 89 24.97 -5.85 -10.01
C GLY A 89 23.70 -5.05 -9.75
N VAL A 90 23.29 -4.86 -8.49
CA VAL A 90 22.14 -4.03 -8.10
C VAL A 90 22.64 -2.72 -7.50
N TRP A 91 22.06 -1.61 -7.96
CA TRP A 91 22.35 -0.29 -7.41
C TRP A 91 21.71 -0.16 -6.02
N VAL A 92 22.52 0.03 -4.98
CA VAL A 92 22.08 0.09 -3.57
C VAL A 92 22.24 1.46 -2.91
N GLY A 93 23.14 2.32 -3.41
CA GLY A 93 23.43 3.64 -2.82
C GLY A 93 23.99 4.65 -3.82
N GLN A 94 23.91 5.94 -3.50
CA GLN A 94 24.40 7.01 -4.37
C GLN A 94 25.00 8.18 -3.58
N GLU A 95 26.25 8.49 -3.90
CA GLU A 95 27.05 9.53 -3.27
C GLU A 95 27.40 10.61 -4.31
N PRO A 96 27.49 11.89 -3.92
CA PRO A 96 27.95 12.94 -4.83
C PRO A 96 29.42 12.72 -5.20
N GLY A 97 29.70 12.72 -6.50
CA GLY A 97 31.07 12.66 -7.02
C GLY A 97 31.61 14.08 -7.17
N TRP A 98 32.61 14.45 -6.39
CA TRP A 98 33.26 15.78 -6.41
C TRP A 98 34.40 15.91 -7.42
N ASP A 99 34.59 14.86 -8.21
CA ASP A 99 35.73 14.65 -9.10
C ASP A 99 35.36 14.96 -10.57
N SER A 100 34.37 15.83 -10.77
CA SER A 100 34.00 16.42 -12.05
C SER A 100 34.08 17.94 -11.90
N PRO A 101 34.68 18.66 -12.87
CA PRO A 101 34.76 20.11 -12.83
C PRO A 101 33.37 20.77 -12.82
#